data_AF-A0A6L3UZC9-F1
#
_entry.id   AF-A0A6L3UZC9-F1
#
_cell.length_a   1.000
_cell.length_b   1.000
_cell.length_c   1.000
_cell.angle_alpha   90.00
_cell.angle_beta   90.00
_cell.angle_gamma   90.00
#
_symmetry.space_group_name_H-M   'P 1'
#
loop_
_entity.id
_entity.type
_entity.pdbx_description
1 polymer ?
#
loop_
_entity_poly.entity_id
_entity_poly.type
_entity_poly.pdbx_seq_one_letter_code
_entity_poly.pdbx_strand_id
1 'polypeptide(L)'
;MIVKAEIINQPYSGEYIERVYDISSPWNSQSWSWIKFTNENSTEWYGNFRGFPKGVAVSSKYDAVLVLTSDYLFRLNANNGELIEYEDQPQYQHITVSPS
;
A
#
# COMPACT_ATOMS: atom_id res chain seq x y z
N MET A 1 14.96 -1.72 -0.30
CA MET A 1 13.96 -2.15 0.70
C MET A 1 13.15 -0.94 1.16
N ILE A 2 11.83 -1.08 1.23
CA ILE A 2 10.88 -0.12 1.78
C ILE A 2 11.00 -0.20 3.29
N VAL A 3 11.32 0.93 3.93
CA VAL A 3 11.49 1.03 5.38
C VAL A 3 10.34 1.79 6.04
N LYS A 4 9.63 2.61 5.26
CA LYS A 4 8.51 3.41 5.74
C LYS A 4 7.41 3.45 4.69
N ALA A 5 6.16 3.41 5.15
CA ALA A 5 4.99 3.60 4.33
C ALA A 5 3.98 4.48 5.08
N GLU A 6 3.42 5.47 4.39
CA GLU A 6 2.50 6.45 4.99
C GLU A 6 1.31 6.70 4.06
N ILE A 7 0.11 6.75 4.64
CA ILE A 7 -1.09 7.19 3.91
C ILE A 7 -1.00 8.70 3.74
N ILE A 8 -1.21 9.16 2.52
CA ILE A 8 -1.14 10.57 2.15
C ILE A 8 -2.34 10.98 1.29
N ASN A 9 -2.50 12.28 1.11
CA ASN A 9 -3.42 12.81 0.10
C ASN A 9 -2.81 12.66 -1.30
N GLN A 10 -3.66 12.72 -2.33
CA GLN A 10 -3.24 12.62 -3.73
C GLN A 10 -2.08 13.59 -4.03
N PRO A 11 -0.92 13.08 -4.49
CA PRO A 11 0.21 13.92 -4.86
C PRO A 11 -0.05 14.65 -6.19
N TYR A 12 0.80 15.64 -6.51
CA TYR A 12 0.77 16.27 -7.83
C TYR A 12 1.26 15.29 -8.89
N SER A 13 0.42 15.03 -9.89
CA SER A 13 0.71 14.06 -10.95
C SER A 13 2.00 14.39 -11.69
N GLY A 14 2.89 13.40 -11.81
CA GLY A 14 4.12 13.49 -12.59
C GLY A 14 5.35 14.02 -11.84
N GLU A 15 5.23 14.34 -10.55
CA GLU A 15 6.36 14.76 -9.72
C GLU A 15 7.19 13.56 -9.23
N TYR A 16 6.59 12.37 -9.13
CA TYR A 16 7.23 11.18 -8.57
C TYR A 16 6.96 9.91 -9.38
N ILE A 17 7.73 8.87 -9.11
CA ILE A 17 7.48 7.53 -9.64
C ILE A 17 6.21 6.99 -8.99
N GLU A 18 5.21 6.70 -9.83
CA GLU A 18 3.90 6.19 -9.42
C GLU A 18 3.73 4.74 -9.87
N ARG A 19 3.10 3.93 -9.01
CA ARG A 19 2.70 2.56 -9.34
C ARG A 19 1.24 2.33 -8.96
N VAL A 20 0.45 1.85 -9.92
CA VAL A 20 -0.98 1.60 -9.72
C VAL A 20 -1.22 0.12 -9.41
N TYR A 21 -1.92 -0.15 -8.32
CA TYR A 21 -2.38 -1.47 -7.91
C TYR A 21 -3.90 -1.52 -8.07
N ASP A 22 -4.31 -1.94 -9.26
CA ASP A 22 -5.72 -2.14 -9.61
C ASP A 22 -6.00 -3.62 -9.81
N ILE A 23 -7.11 -4.09 -9.23
CA ILE A 23 -7.61 -5.45 -9.39
C ILE A 23 -8.89 -5.31 -10.19
N SER A 24 -8.92 -5.81 -11.43
CA SER A 24 -10.10 -5.68 -12.28
C SER A 24 -11.28 -6.47 -11.69
N SER A 25 -12.22 -5.77 -11.06
CA SER A 25 -13.44 -6.34 -10.50
C SER A 25 -14.60 -5.38 -10.67
N PRO A 26 -15.79 -5.87 -11.06
CA PRO A 26 -16.99 -5.03 -11.22
C PRO A 26 -17.53 -4.50 -9.89
N TRP A 27 -17.05 -5.00 -8.75
CA TRP A 27 -17.50 -4.60 -7.40
C TRP A 27 -16.57 -3.60 -6.71
N ASN A 28 -15.59 -3.06 -7.42
CA ASN A 28 -14.66 -2.10 -6.84
C ASN A 28 -15.34 -0.78 -6.48
N SER A 29 -14.97 -0.21 -5.33
CA SER A 29 -15.33 1.17 -4.99
C SER A 29 -14.76 2.13 -6.03
N GLN A 30 -15.35 3.31 -6.22
CA GLN A 30 -14.74 4.37 -7.05
C GLN A 30 -13.60 5.12 -6.33
N SER A 31 -13.37 4.80 -5.06
CA SER A 31 -12.32 5.41 -4.24
C SER A 31 -10.93 4.88 -4.57
N TRP A 32 -9.94 5.74 -4.37
CA TRP A 32 -8.53 5.44 -4.53
C TRP A 32 -7.74 5.97 -3.32
N SER A 33 -6.69 5.24 -2.98
CA SER A 33 -5.82 5.50 -1.83
C SER A 33 -4.39 5.72 -2.28
N TRP A 34 -3.75 6.75 -1.73
CA TRP A 34 -2.36 7.07 -2.02
C TRP A 34 -1.48 6.74 -0.83
N ILE A 35 -0.45 5.93 -1.09
CA ILE A 35 0.54 5.55 -0.09
C ILE A 35 1.90 6.01 -0.58
N LYS A 36 2.59 6.77 0.27
CA LYS A 36 3.99 7.13 0.06
C LYS A 36 4.87 6.03 0.63
N PHE A 37 5.80 5.54 -0.17
CA PHE A 37 6.82 4.59 0.25
C PHE A 37 8.19 5.27 0.26
N THR A 38 8.94 5.06 1.35
CA THR A 38 10.32 5.51 1.47
C THR A 38 11.22 4.28 1.54
N ASN A 39 12.14 4.20 0.59
CA ASN A 39 13.18 3.18 0.58
C ASN A 39 14.33 3.56 1.51
N GLU A 40 15.12 2.57 1.91
CA GLU A 40 16.34 2.76 2.71
C GLU A 40 17.31 3.77 2.09
N ASN A 41 17.39 3.82 0.75
CA ASN A 41 18.22 4.78 0.01
C ASN A 41 17.63 6.21 -0.04
N SER A 42 16.64 6.52 0.81
CA SER A 42 15.89 7.79 0.79
C SER A 42 15.14 8.09 -0.52
N THR A 43 15.01 7.10 -1.39
CA THR A 43 14.19 7.21 -2.61
C THR A 43 12.72 7.07 -2.25
N GLU A 44 11.91 8.01 -2.72
CA GLU A 44 10.48 8.05 -2.47
C GLU A 44 9.71 7.72 -3.75
N TRP A 45 8.64 6.95 -3.61
CA TRP A 45 7.73 6.63 -4.69
C TRP A 45 6.32 6.41 -4.14
N TYR A 46 5.33 6.47 -5.02
CA TYR A 46 3.93 6.57 -4.63
C TYR A 46 3.17 5.38 -5.20
N GLY A 47 2.40 4.71 -4.35
CA GLY A 47 1.48 3.65 -4.76
C GLY A 47 0.04 4.16 -4.72
N ASN A 48 -0.70 3.88 -5.79
CA ASN A 48 -2.12 4.13 -5.88
C ASN A 48 -2.89 2.81 -5.78
N PHE A 49 -3.78 2.69 -4.80
CA PHE A 49 -4.51 1.47 -4.47
C PHE A 49 -6.01 1.68 -4.57
N ARG A 50 -6.75 0.64 -4.99
CA ARG A 50 -8.21 0.69 -5.04
C ARG A 50 -8.83 0.64 -3.63
N GLY A 51 -9.84 1.48 -3.39
CA GLY A 51 -10.57 1.58 -2.13
C GLY A 51 -10.14 2.77 -1.26
N PHE A 52 -10.85 2.98 -0.15
CA PHE A 52 -10.56 4.01 0.85
C PHE A 52 -9.45 3.55 1.82
N PRO A 53 -8.51 4.40 2.23
CA PRO A 53 -7.36 3.94 3.01
C PRO A 53 -7.77 3.69 4.46
N LYS A 54 -7.48 2.49 4.98
CA LYS A 54 -7.72 2.14 6.39
C LYS A 54 -6.44 2.07 7.20
N GLY A 55 -5.37 1.54 6.62
CA GLY A 55 -4.11 1.38 7.33
C GLY A 55 -2.97 0.90 6.43
N VAL A 56 -1.74 1.18 6.86
CA VAL A 56 -0.53 0.69 6.22
C VAL A 56 0.49 0.26 7.27
N ALA A 57 1.21 -0.81 6.99
CA ALA A 57 2.21 -1.38 7.89
C ALA A 57 3.38 -1.95 7.11
N VAL A 58 4.61 -1.70 7.59
CA VAL A 58 5.84 -2.29 7.04
C VAL A 58 6.41 -3.25 8.06
N SER A 59 6.68 -4.48 7.64
CA SER A 59 7.35 -5.49 8.44
C SER A 59 8.73 -5.78 7.86
N SER A 60 9.77 -5.29 8.55
CA SER A 60 11.17 -5.58 8.20
C SER A 60 11.54 -7.04 8.45
N LYS A 61 10.87 -7.73 9.37
CA LYS A 61 11.12 -9.15 9.67
C LYS A 61 10.66 -10.09 8.55
N TYR A 62 9.61 -9.72 7.82
CA TYR A 62 8.99 -10.54 6.77
C TYR A 62 9.19 -9.97 5.37
N ASP A 63 9.98 -8.91 5.23
CA ASP A 63 10.15 -8.15 3.99
C ASP A 63 8.83 -7.87 3.28
N ALA A 64 7.82 -7.47 4.06
CA ALA A 64 6.45 -7.34 3.58
C ALA A 64 5.85 -5.99 3.97
N VAL A 65 5.07 -5.42 3.05
CA VAL A 65 4.26 -4.24 3.30
C VAL A 65 2.79 -4.62 3.15
N LEU A 66 1.99 -4.30 4.16
CA LEU A 66 0.55 -4.51 4.16
C LEU A 66 -0.15 -3.18 3.97
N VAL A 67 -1.01 -3.10 2.97
CA VAL A 67 -1.87 -1.94 2.69
C VAL A 67 -3.31 -2.41 2.81
N LEU A 68 -4.03 -1.93 3.83
CA LEU A 68 -5.45 -2.19 4.00
C LEU A 68 -6.27 -1.03 3.45
N THR A 69 -7.13 -1.35 2.50
CA THR A 69 -8.15 -0.44 2.00
C THR A 69 -9.55 -0.95 2.35
N SER A 70 -10.59 -0.21 1.96
CA SER A 70 -11.98 -0.67 2.07
C SER A 70 -12.25 -1.93 1.25
N ASP A 71 -11.56 -2.06 0.12
CA ASP A 71 -11.89 -3.04 -0.91
C ASP A 71 -10.98 -4.27 -0.80
N TYR A 72 -9.69 -4.06 -0.52
CA TYR A 72 -8.70 -5.12 -0.51
C TYR A 72 -7.67 -4.96 0.60
N LEU A 73 -7.07 -6.07 1.02
CA LEU A 73 -5.82 -6.10 1.75
C LEU A 73 -4.72 -6.52 0.77
N PHE A 74 -3.79 -5.62 0.49
CA PHE A 74 -2.65 -5.88 -0.39
C PHE A 74 -1.43 -6.27 0.44
N ARG A 75 -0.75 -7.33 0.02
CA ARG A 75 0.57 -7.69 0.51
C ARG A 75 1.60 -7.46 -0.58
N LEU A 76 2.52 -6.54 -0.32
CA LEU A 76 3.61 -6.20 -1.22
C LEU A 76 4.93 -6.74 -0.68
N ASN A 77 5.84 -7.02 -1.59
CA ASN A 77 7.24 -7.31 -1.25
C ASN A 77 7.96 -5.99 -0.91
N ALA A 78 8.51 -5.88 0.29
CA ALA A 78 9.21 -4.68 0.74
C ALA A 78 10.48 -4.39 -0.07
N ASN A 79 11.05 -5.37 -0.77
CA ASN A 79 12.30 -5.16 -1.52
C ASN A 79 12.09 -4.36 -2.81
N ASN A 80 11.00 -4.62 -3.53
CA ASN A 80 10.75 -4.09 -4.87
C ASN A 80 9.34 -3.46 -5.05
N GLY A 81 8.48 -3.55 -4.03
CA GLY A 81 7.09 -3.11 -4.08
C GLY A 81 6.22 -3.94 -5.01
N GLU A 82 6.59 -5.16 -5.38
CA GLU A 82 5.72 -6.01 -6.19
C GLU A 82 4.56 -6.55 -5.36
N LEU A 83 3.38 -6.64 -5.97
CA LEU A 83 2.22 -7.28 -5.35
C LEU A 83 2.47 -8.79 -5.26
N ILE A 84 2.50 -9.32 -4.04
CA ILE A 84 2.62 -10.76 -3.78
C ILE A 84 1.23 -11.39 -3.85
N GLU A 85 0.30 -10.85 -3.07
CA GLU A 85 -1.06 -11.38 -2.94
C GLU A 85 -2.01 -10.27 -2.47
N TYR A 86 -3.30 -10.54 -2.62
CA TYR A 86 -4.36 -9.69 -2.12
C TYR A 86 -5.51 -10.53 -1.56
N GLU A 87 -6.25 -9.94 -0.62
CA GLU A 87 -7.50 -10.49 -0.08
C GLU A 87 -8.65 -9.52 -0.42
N ASP A 88 -9.73 -10.06 -0.98
CA ASP A 88 -10.93 -9.30 -1.38
C ASP A 88 -11.90 -9.12 -0.19
N GLN A 89 -12.48 -7.93 -0.09
CA GLN A 89 -13.44 -7.52 0.95
C GLN A 89 -13.01 -7.85 2.38
N PRO A 90 -11.84 -7.36 2.84
CA PRO A 90 -11.39 -7.61 4.20
C PRO A 90 -12.35 -6.96 5.21
N GLN A 91 -12.81 -7.77 6.18
CA GLN A 91 -13.59 -7.26 7.32
C GLN A 91 -12.71 -6.49 8.34
N TYR A 92 -11.41 -6.40 8.09
CA TYR A 92 -10.45 -5.73 8.96
C TYR A 92 -10.66 -4.20 8.98
N GLN A 93 -10.43 -3.62 10.15
CA GLN A 93 -10.54 -2.18 10.40
C GLN A 93 -9.18 -1.53 10.67
N HIS A 94 -8.25 -2.26 11.28
CA HIS A 94 -6.93 -1.76 11.66
C HIS A 94 -5.84 -2.78 11.36
N ILE A 95 -4.63 -2.29 11.06
CA ILE A 95 -3.41 -3.09 11.03
C ILE A 95 -2.43 -2.50 12.04
N THR A 96 -1.74 -3.37 12.77
CA THR A 96 -0.62 -3.01 13.65
C THR A 96 0.53 -3.96 13.43
N VAL A 97 1.76 -3.49 13.64
CA VAL A 97 2.95 -4.32 13.67
C VAL A 97 3.35 -4.60 15.11
N SER A 98 3.76 -5.85 15.38
CA SER A 98 4.36 -6.20 16.66
C SER A 98 5.68 -5.46 16.85
N PRO A 99 6.06 -5.07 18.08
CA PRO A 99 7.41 -4.59 18.36
C PRO A 99 8.44 -5.66 17.99
N SER A 100 9.56 -5.22 17.43
CA SER A 100 10.73 -6.06 17.12
C SER A 100 11.60 -6.28 18.34
#